data_AF-K2AUE4-F1
#
_entry.id   AF-K2AUE4-F1
#
_cell.length_a   1.000
_cell.length_b   1.000
_cell.length_c   1.000
_cell.angle_alpha   90.00
_cell.angle_beta   90.00
_cell.angle_gamma   90.00
#
_symmetry.space_group_name_H-M   'P 1'
#
loop_
_entity.id
_entity.type
_entity.pdbx_description
1 polymer ?
#
loop_
_entity_poly.entity_id
_entity_poly.type
_entity_poly.pdbx_seq_one_letter_code
_entity_poly.pdbx_strand_id
1 'polypeptide(L)' 'MEQIKPRRSAVPESEQCGWLKDKYGVSWQIVPTAMGEMMSKGSKEQIARVTQAFLPMKKFDIAQLQKAYEGK' A
#
# COMPACT_ATOMS: atom_id res chain seq x y z
N MET A 1 -22.47 -10.76 1.64
CA MET A 1 -21.92 -9.52 2.21
C MET A 1 -21.28 -9.88 3.54
N GLU A 2 -20.01 -10.29 3.53
CA GLU A 2 -19.26 -10.55 4.77
C GLU A 2 -17.96 -9.76 4.68
N GLN A 3 -18.00 -8.58 5.29
CA GLN A 3 -16.86 -7.67 5.41
C GLN A 3 -15.90 -8.26 6.44
N ILE A 4 -14.86 -8.94 5.95
CA ILE A 4 -13.75 -9.46 6.74
C ILE A 4 -13.04 -8.25 7.40
N LYS A 5 -13.40 -7.92 8.65
CA LYS A 5 -12.68 -6.90 9.44
C LYS A 5 -11.44 -7.55 10.07
N PRO A 6 -10.21 -7.19 9.68
CA PRO A 6 -9.05 -7.60 10.43
C PRO A 6 -9.05 -6.91 11.80
N ARG A 7 -8.86 -7.74 12.82
CA ARG A 7 -8.71 -7.37 14.24
C ARG A 7 -7.60 -6.33 14.38
N ARG A 8 -7.95 -5.18 14.94
CA ARG A 8 -7.10 -3.97 15.05
C ARG A 8 -5.69 -4.30 15.54
N SER A 9 -4.69 -3.81 14.81
CA SER A 9 -3.30 -3.76 15.27
C SER A 9 -3.20 -3.00 16.58
N ALA A 10 -2.48 -3.56 17.55
CA ALA A 10 -2.39 -3.05 18.91
C ALA A 10 -1.36 -1.91 19.10
N VAL A 11 -0.89 -1.29 18.01
CA VAL A 11 0.08 -0.18 18.08
C VAL A 11 -0.27 0.86 17.01
N PRO A 12 -0.91 2.00 17.38
CA PRO A 12 -1.32 3.03 16.43
C PRO A 12 -0.16 3.75 15.72
N GLU A 13 1.08 3.59 16.23
CA GLU A 13 2.29 4.18 15.64
C GLU A 13 2.96 3.32 14.56
N SER A 14 2.62 2.04 14.44
CA SER A 14 3.25 1.15 13.43
C SER A 14 2.54 1.13 12.07
N GLU A 15 1.47 1.90 11.89
CA GLU A 15 0.65 1.88 10.67
C GLU A 15 1.15 2.87 9.59
N GLN A 16 2.45 3.10 9.48
CA GLN A 16 3.02 3.81 8.34
C GLN A 16 3.28 2.80 7.21
N CYS A 17 2.84 3.11 6.00
CA CYS A 17 3.14 2.34 4.77
C CYS A 17 2.65 0.87 4.74
N GLY A 18 1.47 0.57 5.30
CA GLY A 18 0.87 -0.77 5.22
C GLY A 18 1.58 -1.84 6.04
N TRP A 19 2.45 -1.43 6.96
CA TRP A 19 3.14 -2.32 7.88
C TRP A 19 2.23 -2.70 9.05
N LEU A 20 2.06 -4.00 9.25
CA LEU A 20 1.32 -4.58 10.35
C LEU A 20 2.32 -5.36 11.18
N LYS A 21 2.52 -4.95 12.43
CA LYS A 21 3.32 -5.72 13.38
C LYS A 21 2.41 -6.75 14.05
N ASP A 22 2.70 -8.03 13.84
CA ASP A 22 1.95 -9.10 14.48
C ASP A 22 2.35 -9.27 15.97
N LYS A 23 1.62 -10.14 16.67
CA LYS A 23 1.81 -10.41 18.11
C LYS A 23 3.16 -11.04 18.46
N TYR A 24 3.93 -11.52 17.47
CA TYR A 24 5.28 -12.07 17.61
C TYR A 24 6.35 -11.05 17.17
N GLY A 25 5.96 -9.83 16.83
CA GLY A 25 6.87 -8.76 16.44
C GLY A 25 7.29 -8.81 14.98
N VAL A 26 6.70 -9.67 14.15
CA VAL A 26 6.98 -9.73 12.71
C VAL A 26 6.20 -8.64 11.99
N SER A 27 6.90 -7.87 11.15
CA SER A 27 6.31 -6.78 10.38
C SER A 27 5.93 -7.29 8.99
N TRP A 28 4.64 -7.27 8.68
CA TRP A 28 4.08 -7.69 7.40
C TRP A 28 3.67 -6.47 6.58
N GLN A 29 4.04 -6.44 5.31
CA GLN A 29 3.56 -5.43 4.37
C GLN A 29 2.51 -6.05 3.45
N ILE A 30 1.29 -5.49 3.46
CA ILE A 30 0.25 -5.90 2.51
C ILE A 30 0.45 -5.09 1.23
N VAL A 31 1.07 -5.70 0.21
CA VAL A 31 1.26 -5.08 -1.10
C VAL A 31 0.19 -5.59 -2.07
N PRO A 32 -0.61 -4.70 -2.70
CA PRO A 32 -1.54 -5.12 -3.74
C PRO A 32 -0.82 -5.69 -4.96
N THR A 33 -1.32 -6.78 -5.54
CA THR A 33 -0.76 -7.35 -6.78
C THR A 33 -0.66 -6.32 -7.91
N ALA A 34 -1.69 -5.48 -8.06
CA ALA A 34 -1.72 -4.40 -9.04
C ALA A 34 -0.55 -3.40 -8.86
N MET A 35 -0.16 -3.10 -7.61
CA MET A 35 1.00 -2.25 -7.33
C MET A 35 2.30 -2.93 -7.76
N GLY A 36 2.45 -4.23 -7.50
CA GLY A 36 3.59 -5.01 -7.99
C GLY A 36 3.71 -4.98 -9.52
N GLU A 37 2.58 -5.10 -10.22
CA GLU A 37 2.54 -5.02 -11.68
C GLU A 37 2.87 -3.61 -12.20
N MET A 38 2.34 -2.55 -11.60
CA MET A 38 2.66 -1.16 -11.96
C MET A 38 4.15 -0.85 -11.77
N MET A 39 4.75 -1.33 -10.69
CA MET A 39 6.18 -1.13 -10.40
C MET A 39 7.08 -1.96 -11.33
N SER A 40 6.61 -3.11 -11.81
CA SER A 40 7.38 -4.00 -12.70
C SER A 40 7.27 -3.63 -14.19
N LYS A 41 6.09 -3.16 -14.63
CA LYS A 41 5.76 -2.88 -16.03
C LYS A 41 5.77 -1.38 -16.37
N GLY A 42 5.76 -0.51 -15.36
CA GLY A 42 5.69 0.93 -15.54
C GLY A 42 6.98 1.56 -16.08
N SER A 43 6.84 2.66 -16.81
CA SER A 43 7.97 3.54 -17.15
C SER A 43 8.52 4.23 -15.90
N LYS A 44 9.78 4.70 -15.94
CA LYS A 44 10.42 5.38 -14.79
C LYS A 44 9.57 6.51 -14.20
N GLU A 45 8.89 7.28 -15.06
CA GLU A 45 7.99 8.37 -14.65
C GLU A 45 6.70 7.88 -13.99
N GLN A 46 6.12 6.77 -14.48
CA GLN A 46 4.93 6.16 -13.88
C GLN A 46 5.26 5.60 -12.50
N ILE A 47 6.41 4.92 -12.38
CA ILE A 47 6.92 4.39 -11.11
C ILE A 47 7.17 5.53 -10.13
N ALA A 48 7.77 6.65 -10.57
CA ALA A 48 8.00 7.81 -9.72
C ALA A 48 6.68 8.41 -9.19
N ARG A 49 5.66 8.54 -10.03
CA ARG A 49 4.33 9.03 -9.60
C ARG A 49 3.65 8.10 -8.61
N VAL A 50 3.67 6.79 -8.89
CA VAL A 50 3.14 5.79 -7.96
C VAL A 50 3.88 5.84 -6.63
N THR A 51 5.21 5.99 -6.66
CA THR A 51 6.06 6.12 -5.47
C THR A 51 5.72 7.36 -4.66
N GLN A 52 5.61 8.52 -5.30
CA GLN A 52 5.18 9.75 -4.63
C GLN A 52 3.78 9.65 -4.03
N ALA A 53 2.86 8.94 -4.70
CA ALA A 53 1.51 8.74 -4.21
C ALA A 53 1.46 7.83 -2.99
N PHE A 54 2.20 6.72 -2.95
CA PHE A 54 2.10 5.76 -1.84
C PHE A 54 2.94 6.13 -0.61
N LEU A 55 4.00 6.94 -0.74
CA LEU A 55 4.86 7.35 0.38
C LEU A 55 4.10 7.98 1.57
N PRO A 56 3.14 8.91 1.37
CA PRO A 56 2.35 9.46 2.47
C PRO A 56 1.20 8.53 2.91
N MET A 57 0.92 7.44 2.19
CA MET A 57 -0.22 6.57 2.48
C MET A 57 0.06 5.64 3.65
N LYS A 58 -0.81 5.67 4.66
CA LYS A 58 -0.83 4.66 5.73
C LYS A 58 -1.33 3.30 5.26
N LYS A 59 -2.24 3.30 4.26
CA LYS A 59 -2.81 2.11 3.63
C LYS A 59 -2.84 2.32 2.11
N PHE A 60 -2.43 1.32 1.35
CA PHE A 60 -2.45 1.41 -0.12
C PHE A 60 -3.89 1.51 -0.63
N ASP A 61 -4.19 2.61 -1.33
CA ASP A 61 -5.43 2.82 -2.07
C ASP A 61 -5.17 2.55 -3.55
N ILE A 62 -5.62 1.39 -4.04
CA ILE A 62 -5.37 0.94 -5.42
C ILE A 62 -5.91 1.96 -6.44
N ALA A 63 -7.04 2.61 -6.18
CA ALA A 63 -7.62 3.57 -7.10
C ALA A 63 -6.76 4.83 -7.20
N GLN A 64 -6.22 5.31 -6.08
CA GLN A 64 -5.28 6.44 -6.09
C GLN A 64 -3.95 6.09 -6.75
N LEU A 65 -3.42 4.88 -6.53
CA LEU A 65 -2.20 4.43 -7.19
C LEU A 65 -2.39 4.31 -8.70
N GLN A 66 -3.55 3.84 -9.14
CA GLN A 66 -3.87 3.74 -10.56
C GLN A 66 -4.02 5.13 -11.21
N LYS A 67 -4.65 6.10 -10.52
CA LYS A 67 -4.68 7.50 -10.99
C LYS A 67 -3.28 8.09 -11.13
N ALA A 68 -2.42 7.91 -10.11
CA ALA A 68 -1.03 8.35 -10.15
C ALA A 68 -0.24 7.68 -11.29
N TYR A 69 -0.48 6.39 -11.53
CA TYR A 69 0.11 5.65 -12.64
C TYR A 69 -0.31 6.21 -14.01
N GLU A 70 -1.61 6.45 -14.19
CA GLU A 70 -2.22 7.06 -15.39
C GLU A 70 -1.87 8.54 -15.56
N GLY A 71 -1.38 9.22 -14.52
CA GLY A 71 -1.06 10.65 -14.54
C GLY A 71 -2.29 11.55 -14.55
N LYS A 72 -3.40 11.08 -13.95
CA LYS A 72 -4.67 11.81 -13.81
C LYS A 72 -4.91 12.28 -12.39
#